data_AF-A0A7Y4WW70-F1
#
_entry.id   AF-A0A7Y4WW70-F1
#
_cell.length_a   1.000
_cell.length_b   1.000
_cell.length_c   1.000
_cell.angle_alpha   90.00
_cell.angle_beta   90.00
_cell.angle_gamma   90.00
#
_symmetry.space_group_name_H-M   'P 1'
#
loop_
_entity.id
_entity.type
_entity.pdbx_description
1 polymer ?
#
loop_
_entity_poly.entity_id
_entity_poly.type
_entity_poly.pdbx_seq_one_letter_code
_entity_poly.pdbx_strand_id
1 'polypeptide(L)'
;MNNREYVEIILRDETERIVRETPTVYENARIVREYEFKDGAIVEYEWRDVAMGEFNHRFTLVQTPTPNPGKLKKGVIETINY
;
A
#
# COMPACT_ATOMS: atom_id res chain seq x y z
N MET A 1 -2.05 14.08 3.41
CA MET A 1 -2.05 13.16 2.27
C MET A 1 -3.43 12.52 2.11
N ASN A 2 -3.80 12.17 0.88
CA ASN A 2 -4.97 11.40 0.50
C ASN A 2 -4.56 9.99 0.01
N ASN A 3 -5.55 9.12 -0.22
CA ASN A 3 -5.31 7.73 -0.65
C ASN A 3 -4.38 7.59 -1.87
N ARG A 4 -4.61 8.41 -2.91
CA ARG A 4 -3.85 8.33 -4.16
C ARG A 4 -2.39 8.71 -3.97
N GLU A 5 -2.11 9.69 -3.11
CA GLU A 5 -0.73 10.10 -2.81
C GLU A 5 0.08 8.94 -2.21
N TYR A 6 -0.49 8.14 -1.31
CA TYR A 6 0.22 6.98 -0.75
C TYR A 6 0.56 5.94 -1.82
N VAL A 7 -0.39 5.67 -2.73
CA VAL A 7 -0.20 4.70 -3.81
C VAL A 7 0.89 5.18 -4.78
N GLU A 8 0.86 6.46 -5.16
CA GLU A 8 1.87 7.04 -6.05
C GLU A 8 3.27 7.01 -5.41
N ILE A 9 3.40 7.25 -4.11
CA ILE A 9 4.68 7.13 -3.39
C ILE A 9 5.23 5.70 -3.47
N ILE A 10 4.39 4.68 -3.25
CA ILE A 10 4.81 3.28 -3.31
C ILE A 10 5.21 2.89 -4.73
N LEU A 11 4.42 3.28 -5.73
CA LEU A 11 4.70 2.95 -7.14
C LEU A 11 5.95 3.65 -7.68
N ARG A 12 6.23 4.88 -7.22
CA ARG A 12 7.41 5.66 -7.61
C ARG A 12 8.62 5.39 -6.74
N ASP A 13 8.47 4.55 -5.71
CA ASP A 13 9.50 4.23 -4.73
C ASP A 13 10.11 5.51 -4.11
N GLU A 14 9.26 6.46 -3.69
CA GLU A 14 9.71 7.71 -3.05
C GLU A 14 10.15 7.44 -1.60
N THR A 15 11.32 6.81 -1.44
CA THR A 15 11.87 6.34 -0.15
C THR A 15 12.01 7.44 0.90
N GLU A 16 12.14 8.71 0.50
CA GLU A 16 12.20 9.85 1.42
C GLU A 16 10.92 10.04 2.25
N ARG A 17 9.78 9.51 1.77
CA ARG A 17 8.49 9.60 2.45
C ARG A 17 8.14 8.34 3.24
N ILE A 18 8.91 7.28 3.06
CA ILE A 18 8.73 5.97 3.70
C ILE A 18 9.70 5.88 4.87
N VAL A 19 9.18 5.58 6.06
CA VAL A 19 9.98 5.33 7.27
C VAL A 19 10.53 3.92 7.25
N ARG A 20 9.68 2.97 6.84
CA ARG A 20 10.01 1.55 6.86
C ARG A 20 9.23 0.81 5.79
N GLU A 21 9.94 -0.04 5.05
CA GLU A 21 9.37 -1.09 4.21
C GLU A 21 9.61 -2.43 4.92
N THR A 22 8.57 -3.23 5.11
CA THR A 22 8.69 -4.59 5.66
C THR A 22 8.05 -5.60 4.70
N PRO A 23 8.80 -6.56 4.15
CA PRO A 23 8.21 -7.66 3.41
C PRO A 23 7.57 -8.64 4.40
N THR A 24 6.27 -8.90 4.23
CA THR A 24 5.50 -9.68 5.20
C THR A 24 5.28 -11.12 4.74
N VAL A 25 5.11 -11.36 3.43
CA VAL A 25 4.91 -12.72 2.86
C VAL A 25 5.44 -12.83 1.42
N TYR A 26 6.14 -13.93 1.10
CA TYR A 26 6.43 -14.38 -0.25
C TYR A 26 5.97 -15.84 -0.40
N GLU A 27 4.78 -16.06 -0.94
CA GLU A 27 4.22 -17.40 -1.15
C GLU A 27 3.59 -17.50 -2.53
N ASN A 28 3.95 -18.53 -3.29
CA ASN A 28 3.21 -19.02 -4.48
C ASN A 28 2.63 -17.91 -5.38
N ALA A 29 3.50 -17.04 -5.88
CA ALA A 29 3.15 -15.95 -6.80
C ALA A 29 2.35 -14.78 -6.18
N ARG A 30 2.42 -14.62 -4.86
CA ARG A 30 1.94 -13.45 -4.11
C ARG A 30 3.10 -12.81 -3.34
N ILE A 31 3.17 -11.48 -3.41
CA ILE A 31 4.10 -10.65 -2.64
C ILE A 31 3.27 -9.71 -1.77
N VAL A 32 3.55 -9.64 -0.48
CA VAL A 32 2.95 -8.66 0.44
C VAL A 32 4.04 -7.83 1.10
N ARG A 33 3.89 -6.51 1.07
CA ARG A 33 4.79 -5.54 1.72
C ARG A 33 3.98 -4.53 2.51
N GLU A 34 4.49 -4.12 3.65
CA GLU A 34 3.93 -3.03 4.45
C GLU A 34 4.84 -1.81 4.37
N TYR A 35 4.23 -0.67 4.11
CA TYR A 35 4.87 0.64 4.01
C TYR A 35 4.40 1.52 5.16
N GLU A 36 5.31 1.87 6.06
CA GLU A 36 5.09 2.84 7.12
C GLU A 36 5.54 4.22 6.65
N PHE A 37 4.65 5.21 6.76
CA PHE A 37 4.88 6.58 6.35
C PHE A 37 5.21 7.48 7.53
N LYS A 38 5.88 8.61 7.26
CA LYS A 38 6.29 9.59 8.29
C LYS A 38 5.12 10.20 9.08
N ASP A 39 3.93 10.19 8.51
CA ASP A 39 2.70 10.66 9.16
C ASP A 39 2.02 9.55 9.99
N GLY A 40 2.65 8.38 10.15
CA GLY A 40 2.14 7.25 10.91
C GLY A 40 1.08 6.42 10.18
N ALA A 41 0.81 6.70 8.90
CA ALA A 41 0.00 5.81 8.08
C ALA A 41 0.76 4.51 7.76
N ILE A 42 0.02 3.41 7.66
CA ILE A 42 0.56 2.12 7.20
C ILE A 42 -0.28 1.65 6.03
N VAL A 43 0.38 1.38 4.90
CA VAL A 43 -0.23 0.84 3.70
C VAL A 43 0.36 -0.53 3.40
N GLU A 44 -0.51 -1.52 3.32
CA GLU A 44 -0.18 -2.84 2.80
C GLU A 44 -0.29 -2.81 1.27
N TYR A 45 0.78 -3.20 0.61
CA TYR A 45 0.85 -3.47 -0.81
C TYR A 45 0.86 -4.98 -1.05
N GLU A 46 -0.02 -5.43 -1.92
CA GLU A 46 -0.09 -6.82 -2.34
C GLU A 46 0.03 -6.91 -3.86
N TRP A 47 0.96 -7.73 -4.32
CA TRP A 47 1.06 -8.13 -5.73
C TRP A 47 0.71 -9.60 -5.90
N ARG A 48 0.02 -9.96 -6.97
CA ARG A 48 -0.28 -11.35 -7.34
C ARG A 48 -0.03 -11.59 -8.83
N ASP A 49 0.47 -12.79 -9.15
CA ASP A 49 0.54 -13.28 -10.52
C ASP A 49 -0.86 -13.73 -10.98
N VAL A 50 -1.30 -13.22 -12.12
CA VAL A 50 -2.72 -13.20 -12.49
C VAL A 50 -2.99 -14.26 -13.55
N ALA A 51 -2.83 -15.53 -13.18
CA ALA A 51 -3.39 -16.65 -13.96
C ALA A 51 -4.89 -16.87 -13.68
N MET A 52 -5.41 -16.32 -12.57
CA MET A 52 -6.83 -16.41 -12.16
C MET A 52 -7.33 -15.08 -11.53
N GLY A 53 -7.31 -14.00 -12.33
CA GLY A 53 -8.50 -13.15 -12.51
C GLY A 53 -9.07 -12.25 -11.41
N GLU A 54 -8.31 -11.64 -10.49
CA GLU A 54 -8.89 -10.55 -9.68
C GLU A 54 -8.06 -9.26 -9.61
N PHE A 55 -6.73 -9.31 -9.42
CA PHE A 55 -5.88 -8.11 -9.46
C PHE A 55 -4.37 -8.40 -9.57
N ASN A 56 -3.61 -7.48 -10.17
CA ASN A 56 -2.13 -7.52 -10.16
C ASN A 56 -1.58 -6.81 -8.92
N HIS A 57 -2.10 -5.63 -8.59
CA HIS A 57 -1.65 -4.82 -7.46
C HIS A 57 -2.85 -4.38 -6.62
N ARG A 58 -2.74 -4.48 -5.30
CA ARG A 58 -3.76 -4.02 -4.33
C ARG A 58 -3.10 -3.24 -3.21
N PHE A 59 -3.63 -2.07 -2.91
CA PHE A 59 -3.15 -1.19 -1.85
C PHE A 59 -4.23 -1.04 -0.79
N THR A 60 -3.87 -1.30 0.47
CA THR A 60 -4.80 -1.30 1.60
C THR A 60 -4.26 -0.40 2.70
N LEU A 61 -5.03 0.59 3.13
CA LEU A 61 -4.70 1.41 4.29
C LEU A 61 -5.01 0.63 5.57
N VAL A 62 -3.98 0.16 6.25
CA VAL A 62 -4.06 -0.61 7.51
C VAL A 62 -4.12 0.33 8.72
N GLN A 63 -3.40 1.44 8.65
CA GLN A 63 -3.39 2.47 9.68
C GLN A 63 -3.54 3.86 9.05
N THR A 64 -4.43 4.67 9.63
CA THR A 64 -4.64 6.06 9.22
C THR A 64 -3.52 6.95 9.74
N PRO A 65 -3.16 8.03 9.03
CA PRO A 65 -2.16 8.99 9.50
C PRO A 65 -2.61 9.70 10.78
N THR A 66 -1.65 10.22 11.54
CA THR A 66 -1.87 11.05 12.73
C THR A 66 -1.07 12.36 12.62
N PRO A 67 -1.73 13.53 12.48
CA PRO A 67 -3.19 13.72 12.40
C PRO A 67 -3.80 13.14 11.11
N ASN A 68 -5.12 12.89 11.11
CA ASN A 68 -5.88 12.40 9.94
C ASN A 68 -6.72 13.52 9.28
N PRO A 69 -6.11 14.56 8.68
CA PRO A 69 -6.84 15.69 8.14
C PRO A 69 -7.75 15.30 6.97
N GLY A 70 -7.39 14.25 6.22
CA GLY A 70 -8.17 13.72 5.10
C GLY A 70 -9.36 12.86 5.53
N LYS A 71 -9.57 12.63 6.84
CA LYS A 71 -10.59 11.72 7.37
C LYS A 71 -10.57 10.34 6.67
N LEU A 72 -9.37 9.87 6.37
CA LEU A 72 -9.15 8.60 5.69
C LEU A 72 -9.68 7.46 6.54
N LYS A 73 -10.19 6.43 5.87
CA LYS A 73 -10.69 5.20 6.50
C LYS A 73 -9.79 4.05 6.10
N LYS A 74 -9.63 3.11 7.01
CA LYS A 74 -8.94 1.84 6.74
C LYS A 74 -9.70 1.05 5.66
N GLY A 75 -8.97 0.27 4.87
CA GLY A 75 -9.52 -0.56 3.80
C GLY A 75 -8.75 -0.43 2.48
N VAL A 76 -9.24 -1.09 1.43
CA VAL A 76 -8.65 -1.00 0.10
C VAL A 76 -8.78 0.43 -0.41
N ILE A 77 -7.64 1.02 -0.78
CA ILE A 77 -7.56 2.39 -1.26
C ILE A 77 -7.37 2.48 -2.76
N GLU A 78 -6.78 1.45 -3.38
CA GLU A 78 -6.59 1.35 -4.83
C GLU A 78 -6.33 -0.11 -5.24
N THR A 79 -6.76 -0.50 -6.43
CA THR A 79 -6.44 -1.78 -7.09
C THR A 79 -6.06 -1.50 -8.54
N ILE A 80 -4.93 -2.05 -9.01
CA ILE A 80 -4.45 -1.89 -10.38
C ILE A 80 -4.37 -3.26 -11.05
N ASN A 81 -4.98 -3.35 -12.23
CA ASN A 81 -5.01 -4.54 -13.07
C ASN A 81 -4.27 -4.24 -14.37
N TYR A 82 -3.28 -5.06 -14.71
CA TYR A 82 -2.46 -4.95 -15.91
C TYR A 82 -2.74 -6.10 -16.88
#